data_AF-A0A813ZM43-F1
#
_entry.id   AF-A0A813ZM43-F1
#
_cell.length_a   1.000
_cell.length_b   1.000
_cell.length_c   1.000
_cell.angle_alpha   90.00
_cell.angle_beta   90.00
_cell.angle_gamma   90.00
#
_symmetry.space_group_name_H-M   'P 1'
#
loop_
_entity.id
_entity.type
_entity.pdbx_description
1 polymer ?
#
loop_
_entity_poly.entity_id
_entity_poly.type
_entity_poly.pdbx_seq_one_letter_code
_entity_poly.pdbx_strand_id
1 'polypeptide(L)'
;MALELMPLDKVVSSFEDLRSAAQCLPQLEVIELLQYFENNWISNIELWNMFGLYSRTNNTCEGYHNRINSRLQRNHPNIWQLISFMKVEEKRVQNIRLQWSSGASNKKKKLTAALQNRHTMGYLISV
;
A
#
# COMPACT_ATOMS: atom_id res chain seq x y z
N MET A 1 -1.27 -12.84 -10.19
CA MET A 1 -0.42 -11.63 -10.14
C MET A 1 0.85 -11.96 -9.35
N ALA A 2 1.86 -12.47 -10.05
CA ALA A 2 3.17 -12.79 -9.48
C ALA A 2 4.16 -11.75 -10.02
N LEU A 3 4.44 -10.74 -9.21
CA LEU A 3 5.68 -9.97 -9.28
C LEU A 3 6.46 -10.43 -8.06
N GLU A 4 7.05 -11.62 -8.15
CA GLU A 4 8.16 -11.99 -7.28
C GLU A 4 9.36 -11.22 -7.81
N LEU A 5 9.44 -9.97 -7.37
CA LEU A 5 10.54 -9.06 -7.65
C LEU A 5 11.78 -9.74 -7.08
N MET A 6 12.61 -10.32 -7.93
CA MET A 6 13.95 -10.88 -7.73
C MET A 6 14.58 -10.80 -6.32
N PRO A 7 15.18 -11.90 -5.80
CA PRO A 7 15.97 -11.87 -4.57
C PRO A 7 16.99 -10.73 -4.54
N LEU A 8 17.13 -10.06 -3.39
CA LEU A 8 17.94 -8.84 -3.28
C LEU A 8 19.40 -9.07 -3.70
N ASP A 9 19.95 -10.25 -3.41
CA ASP A 9 21.32 -10.65 -3.77
C ASP A 9 21.53 -10.82 -5.29
N LYS A 10 20.44 -10.94 -6.05
CA LYS A 10 20.48 -11.11 -7.52
C LYS A 10 20.21 -9.84 -8.29
N VAL A 11 19.70 -8.78 -7.65
CA VAL A 11 19.32 -7.54 -8.33
C VAL A 11 20.51 -6.89 -9.01
N VAL A 12 21.62 -6.70 -8.27
CA VAL A 12 22.81 -6.02 -8.80
C VAL A 12 23.47 -6.85 -9.90
N SER A 13 23.66 -8.16 -9.69
CA SER A 13 24.28 -9.03 -10.69
C SER A 13 23.47 -9.05 -11.99
N SER A 14 22.15 -9.15 -11.89
CA SER A 14 21.27 -9.16 -13.07
C SER A 14 21.24 -7.82 -13.79
N PHE A 15 21.37 -6.70 -13.05
CA PHE A 15 21.48 -5.37 -13.64
C PHE A 15 22.79 -5.21 -14.43
N GLU A 16 23.91 -5.68 -13.90
CA GLU A 16 25.19 -5.65 -14.63
C GLU A 16 25.18 -6.54 -15.88
N ASP A 17 24.52 -7.70 -15.83
CA ASP A 17 24.30 -8.56 -17.00
C ASP A 17 23.49 -7.83 -18.07
N LEU A 18 22.41 -7.14 -17.68
CA LEU A 18 21.59 -6.32 -18.59
C LEU A 18 22.38 -5.16 -19.18
N ARG A 19 23.20 -4.48 -18.38
CA ARG A 19 24.06 -3.39 -18.82
C ARG A 19 25.08 -3.86 -19.84
N SER A 20 25.71 -5.01 -19.58
CA SER A 20 26.70 -5.62 -20.48
C SER A 20 26.05 -6.03 -21.80
N ALA A 21 24.86 -6.63 -21.75
CA ALA A 21 24.10 -6.97 -22.95
C ALA A 21 23.64 -5.73 -23.74
N ALA A 22 23.24 -4.65 -23.06
CA ALA A 22 22.81 -3.42 -23.70
C ALA A 22 23.95 -2.70 -24.45
N GLN A 23 25.21 -2.85 -24.02
CA GLN A 23 26.36 -2.32 -24.76
C GLN A 23 26.53 -2.97 -26.14
N CYS A 24 26.02 -4.20 -26.33
CA CYS A 24 26.01 -4.88 -27.62
C CYS A 24 24.84 -4.45 -28.52
N LEU A 25 23.93 -3.60 -28.02
CA LEU A 25 22.76 -3.12 -28.76
C LEU A 25 22.94 -1.63 -29.14
N PRO A 26 22.70 -1.24 -30.40
CA PRO A 26 22.94 0.13 -30.88
C PRO A 26 21.86 1.15 -30.44
N GLN A 27 21.03 0.83 -29.45
CA GLN A 27 19.87 1.64 -29.06
C GLN A 27 20.24 2.58 -27.91
N LEU A 28 20.52 3.84 -28.24
CA LEU A 28 20.91 4.87 -27.26
C LEU A 28 19.89 5.02 -26.11
N GLU A 29 18.60 4.88 -26.41
CA GLU A 29 17.49 4.99 -25.44
C GLU A 29 17.59 3.96 -24.29
N VAL A 30 18.07 2.74 -24.58
CA VAL A 30 18.22 1.69 -23.56
C VAL A 30 19.36 2.02 -22.60
N ILE A 31 20.45 2.58 -23.13
CA ILE A 31 21.62 2.97 -22.33
C ILE A 31 21.25 4.12 -21.39
N GLU A 32 20.54 5.13 -21.90
CA GLU A 32 20.05 6.26 -21.09
C GLU A 32 19.09 5.80 -19.98
N LEU A 33 18.19 4.88 -20.31
CA LEU A 33 17.29 4.28 -19.33
C LEU A 33 18.04 3.52 -18.23
N LEU A 34 19.03 2.71 -18.59
CA LEU A 34 19.82 1.96 -17.62
C LEU A 34 20.67 2.89 -16.74
N GLN A 35 21.25 3.94 -17.30
CA GLN A 35 21.97 4.97 -16.53
C GLN A 35 21.03 5.68 -15.55
N TYR A 36 19.84 6.08 -16.01
CA TYR A 36 18.82 6.63 -15.12
C TYR A 36 18.46 5.64 -14.00
N PHE A 37 18.27 4.36 -14.36
CA PHE A 37 17.91 3.34 -13.39
C PHE A 37 18.99 3.13 -12.33
N GLU A 38 20.26 3.05 -12.75
CA GLU A 38 21.42 2.95 -11.86
C GLU A 38 21.48 4.10 -10.87
N ASN A 39 21.38 5.34 -11.37
CA ASN A 39 21.53 6.55 -10.56
C ASN A 39 20.42 6.75 -9.53
N ASN A 40 19.22 6.22 -9.78
CA ASN A 40 18.04 6.48 -8.94
C ASN A 40 17.65 5.28 -8.06
N TRP A 41 17.84 4.05 -8.57
CA TRP A 41 17.16 2.87 -8.00
C TRP A 41 18.10 1.78 -7.51
N ILE A 42 19.28 1.59 -8.11
CA ILE A 42 20.21 0.51 -7.69
C ILE A 42 20.79 0.73 -6.29
N SER A 43 20.99 1.98 -5.87
CA SER A 43 21.44 2.30 -4.51
C SER A 43 20.35 2.13 -3.44
N ASN A 44 19.07 2.08 -3.85
CA ASN A 44 17.91 2.11 -2.97
C ASN A 44 17.00 0.88 -3.15
N ILE A 45 17.58 -0.31 -3.36
CA ILE A 45 16.84 -1.55 -3.67
C ILE A 45 15.73 -1.84 -2.66
N GLU A 46 16.00 -1.62 -1.37
CA GLU A 46 15.03 -1.86 -0.30
C GLU A 46 13.76 -0.98 -0.37
N LEU A 47 13.81 0.16 -1.06
CA LEU A 47 12.64 1.05 -1.18
C LEU A 47 11.59 0.52 -2.15
N TRP A 48 12.01 -0.21 -3.18
CA TRP A 48 11.15 -0.63 -4.28
C TRP A 48 11.06 -2.15 -4.44
N ASN A 49 12.05 -2.90 -3.97
CA ASN A 49 12.03 -4.35 -4.01
C ASN A 49 11.10 -4.88 -2.90
N MET A 50 10.09 -5.66 -3.32
CA MET A 50 9.10 -6.24 -2.41
C MET A 50 9.27 -7.77 -2.27
N PHE A 51 10.44 -8.31 -2.58
CA PHE A 51 10.75 -9.74 -2.42
C PHE A 51 10.55 -10.17 -0.98
N GLY A 52 9.78 -11.24 -0.77
CA GLY A 52 9.53 -11.77 0.57
C GLY A 52 8.67 -10.89 1.48
N LEU A 53 8.15 -9.75 1.02
CA LEU A 53 7.27 -8.91 1.82
C LEU A 53 5.83 -9.41 1.78
N TYR A 54 5.22 -9.48 2.98
CA TYR A 54 3.85 -9.96 3.17
C TYR A 54 2.79 -9.04 2.52
N SER A 55 3.05 -7.74 2.45
CA SER A 55 2.16 -6.76 1.82
C SER A 55 2.95 -5.91 0.82
N ARG A 56 2.53 -5.94 -0.45
CA ARG A 56 3.16 -5.21 -1.57
C ARG A 56 2.59 -3.81 -1.77
N THR A 57 1.58 -3.45 -1.00
CA THR A 57 0.80 -2.22 -1.13
C THR A 57 0.59 -1.58 0.23
N ASN A 58 0.39 -0.27 0.26
CA ASN A 58 0.03 0.50 1.45
C ASN A 58 -1.45 0.33 1.87
N ASN A 59 -2.24 -0.51 1.18
CA ASN A 59 -3.68 -0.73 1.43
C ASN A 59 -4.05 -0.94 2.91
N THR A 60 -3.22 -1.66 3.68
CA THR A 60 -3.45 -1.87 5.12
C THR A 60 -3.34 -0.57 5.90
N CYS A 61 -2.31 0.24 5.60
CA CYS A 61 -2.10 1.55 6.21
C CYS A 61 -3.20 2.52 5.81
N GLU A 62 -3.55 2.58 4.53
CA GLU A 62 -4.66 3.41 4.03
C GLU A 62 -5.98 3.02 4.69
N GLY A 63 -6.28 1.72 4.78
CA GLY A 63 -7.46 1.20 5.44
C GLY A 63 -7.50 1.55 6.93
N TYR A 64 -6.35 1.50 7.61
CA TYR A 64 -6.22 1.91 9.00
C TYR A 64 -6.48 3.42 9.18
N HIS A 65 -5.83 4.26 8.37
CA HIS A 65 -6.02 5.71 8.41
C HIS A 65 -7.47 6.11 8.11
N ASN A 66 -8.08 5.50 7.08
CA ASN A 66 -9.48 5.74 6.73
C ASN A 66 -10.43 5.37 7.88
N ARG A 67 -10.16 4.25 8.56
CA ARG A 67 -10.96 3.83 9.72
C ARG A 67 -10.82 4.78 10.90
N ILE A 68 -9.61 5.27 11.17
CA ILE A 68 -9.37 6.25 12.23
C ILE A 68 -10.07 7.55 11.91
N ASN A 69 -9.85 8.10 10.71
CA ASN A 69 -10.44 9.38 10.30
C ASN A 69 -11.97 9.33 10.33
N SER A 70 -12.55 8.23 9.85
CA SER A 70 -14.01 8.01 9.88
C SER A 70 -14.59 7.97 11.31
N ARG A 71 -13.80 7.61 12.31
CA ARG A 71 -14.27 7.43 13.69
C ARG A 71 -13.90 8.56 14.63
N LEU A 72 -12.77 9.20 14.38
CA LEU A 72 -12.38 10.42 15.09
C LEU A 72 -13.27 11.60 14.69
N GLN A 73 -13.77 11.61 13.43
CA GLN A 73 -14.73 12.59 12.90
C GLN A 73 -14.32 14.05 13.14
N ARG A 74 -13.00 14.32 13.12
CA ARG A 74 -12.42 15.64 13.31
C ARG A 74 -11.22 15.80 12.39
N ASN A 75 -11.12 16.95 11.73
CA ASN A 75 -10.02 17.26 10.81
C ASN A 75 -8.73 17.61 11.57
N HIS A 76 -8.85 18.29 12.71
CA HIS A 76 -7.71 18.75 13.52
C HIS A 76 -7.93 18.45 15.01
N PRO A 77 -7.86 17.17 15.43
CA PRO A 77 -7.93 16.81 16.84
C PRO A 77 -6.71 17.39 17.59
N ASN A 78 -6.92 17.93 18.78
CA ASN A 78 -5.79 18.25 19.65
C ASN A 78 -5.19 16.96 20.25
N ILE A 79 -3.99 17.08 20.82
CA ILE A 79 -3.25 15.90 21.33
C ILE A 79 -4.03 15.12 22.41
N TRP A 80 -4.78 15.81 23.27
CA TRP A 80 -5.56 15.17 24.33
C TRP A 80 -6.77 14.41 23.79
N GLN A 81 -7.41 14.95 22.76
CA GLN A 81 -8.51 14.30 22.05
C GLN A 81 -8.02 13.04 21.33
N LEU A 82 -6.85 13.12 20.67
CA LEU A 82 -6.23 11.99 20.02
C LEU A 82 -5.89 10.89 21.03
N ILE A 83 -5.23 11.22 22.16
CA ILE A 83 -4.90 10.26 23.22
C ILE A 83 -6.17 9.58 23.76
N SER A 84 -7.22 10.36 24.02
CA SER A 84 -8.49 9.84 24.54
C SER A 84 -9.15 8.89 23.54
N PHE A 85 -9.13 9.24 22.25
CA PHE A 85 -9.62 8.37 21.18
C PHE A 85 -8.82 7.08 21.07
N MET A 86 -7.48 7.15 21.11
CA MET A 86 -6.61 5.98 21.01
C MET A 86 -6.87 4.96 22.13
N LYS A 87 -7.12 5.43 23.37
CA LYS A 87 -7.50 4.55 24.49
C LYS A 87 -8.83 3.81 24.24
N VAL A 88 -9.80 4.47 23.61
CA VAL A 88 -11.09 3.85 23.26
C VAL A 88 -10.91 2.86 22.10
N GLU A 89 -10.09 3.20 21.11
CA GLU A 89 -9.78 2.32 20.00
C GLU A 89 -9.09 1.04 20.44
N GLU A 90 -8.13 1.14 21.36
CA GLU A 90 -7.40 0.00 21.89
C GLU A 90 -8.36 -1.01 22.55
N LYS A 91 -9.21 -0.56 23.47
CA LYS A 91 -10.21 -1.42 24.13
C LYS A 91 -11.10 -2.14 23.12
N ARG A 92 -11.49 -1.46 22.06
CA ARG A 92 -12.33 -2.05 21.01
C ARG A 92 -11.56 -3.07 20.18
N VAL A 93 -10.30 -2.82 19.82
CA VAL A 93 -9.45 -3.78 19.12
C VAL A 93 -9.23 -5.03 19.98
N GLN A 94 -8.99 -4.85 21.28
CA GLN A 94 -8.90 -5.96 22.24
C GLN A 94 -10.20 -6.78 22.27
N ASN A 95 -11.36 -6.13 22.35
CA ASN A 95 -12.66 -6.81 22.32
C ASN A 95 -12.87 -7.62 21.03
N ILE A 96 -12.47 -7.08 19.87
CA ILE A 96 -12.56 -7.82 18.60
C ILE A 96 -11.62 -9.02 18.59
N ARG A 97 -10.40 -8.85 19.10
CA ARG A 97 -9.44 -9.97 19.21
C ARG A 97 -10.01 -11.08 20.10
N LEU A 98 -10.57 -10.74 21.25
CA LEU A 98 -11.24 -11.69 22.15
C LEU A 98 -12.42 -12.39 21.46
N GLN A 99 -13.26 -11.64 20.74
CA GLN A 99 -14.37 -12.22 19.97
C GLN A 99 -13.88 -13.22 18.93
N TRP A 100 -12.83 -12.90 18.19
CA TRP A 100 -12.24 -13.82 17.21
C TRP A 100 -11.64 -15.06 17.87
N SER A 101 -10.92 -14.92 18.99
CA SER A 101 -10.38 -16.04 19.75
C SER A 101 -11.50 -16.96 20.30
N SER A 102 -12.65 -16.39 20.65
CA SER A 102 -13.83 -17.14 21.10
C SER A 102 -14.68 -17.73 19.95
N GLY A 103 -14.22 -17.64 18.69
CA GLY A 103 -14.90 -18.20 17.53
C GLY A 103 -16.09 -17.38 17.00
N ALA A 104 -16.26 -16.14 17.47
CA ALA A 104 -17.33 -15.28 16.97
C ALA A 104 -17.02 -14.81 15.53
N SER A 105 -17.89 -15.17 14.58
CA SER A 105 -17.81 -14.71 13.20
C SER A 105 -18.56 -13.40 13.02
N ASN A 106 -17.88 -12.36 12.55
CA ASN A 106 -18.54 -11.14 12.10
C ASN A 106 -19.25 -11.42 10.77
N LYS A 107 -20.58 -11.54 10.81
CA LYS A 107 -21.40 -11.58 9.59
C LYS A 107 -21.09 -10.34 8.75
N LYS A 108 -20.57 -10.53 7.54
CA LYS A 108 -20.36 -9.42 6.59
C LYS A 108 -21.70 -8.71 6.40
N LYS A 109 -21.78 -7.42 6.75
CA LYS A 109 -22.92 -6.60 6.32
C LYS A 109 -22.87 -6.55 4.80
N LYS A 110 -23.91 -7.05 4.12
CA LYS A 110 -24.07 -6.88 2.68
C LYS A 110 -23.95 -5.38 2.37
N LEU A 111 -23.16 -5.02 1.37
CA LEU A 111 -23.07 -3.65 0.88
C LEU A 111 -24.49 -3.21 0.51
N THR A 112 -25.06 -2.23 1.20
CA THR A 112 -26.38 -1.70 0.87
C THR A 112 -26.29 -0.93 -0.44
N ALA A 113 -27.28 -1.09 -1.32
CA ALA A 113 -27.36 -0.49 -2.66
C ALA A 113 -27.11 1.04 -2.68
N ALA A 114 -27.28 1.73 -1.55
CA ALA A 114 -26.99 3.15 -1.38
C ALA A 114 -25.51 3.56 -1.60
N LEU A 115 -24.55 2.64 -1.48
CA LEU A 115 -23.14 2.91 -1.79
C LEU A 115 -22.80 2.73 -3.29
N GLN A 116 -23.53 1.89 -4.01
CA GLN A 116 -23.35 1.72 -5.46
C GLN A 116 -23.80 2.97 -6.23
N ASN A 117 -24.85 3.66 -5.75
CA ASN A 117 -25.39 4.87 -6.39
C ASN A 117 -24.53 6.14 -6.20
N ARG A 118 -23.53 6.13 -5.32
CA ARG A 118 -22.61 7.27 -5.19
C ARG A 118 -21.62 7.39 -6.35
N HIS A 119 -21.32 6.28 -7.02
CA HIS A 119 -20.41 6.29 -8.18
C HIS A 119 -21.09 6.78 -9.47
N THR A 120 -22.42 6.72 -9.54
CA THR A 120 -23.20 7.13 -10.72
C THR A 120 -23.64 8.59 -10.68
N MET A 121 -23.80 9.21 -9.51
CA MET A 121 -24.25 10.61 -9.39
C MET A 121 -23.15 11.67 -9.61
N GLY A 122 -21.87 11.28 -9.62
CA GLY A 122 -20.75 12.20 -9.93
C GLY A 122 -20.68 12.63 -11.39
N TYR A 123 -21.40 11.96 -12.29
CA TYR A 123 -21.41 12.23 -13.74
C TYR A 123 -22.58 13.10 -14.22
N LEU A 124 -23.50 13.51 -13.33
CA LEU A 124 -24.72 14.26 -13.71
C LEU A 124 -24.73 15.73 -13.28
N ILE A 125 -23.60 16.28 -12.82
CA ILE A 125 -23.46 17.72 -12.54
C ILE A 125 -22.21 18.26 -13.27
N SER A 126 -22.26 18.23 -14.60
CA SER A 126 -21.54 19.17 -15.46
C SER A 126 -22.34 19.41 -16.74
N VAL A 127 -23.27 20.37 -16.66
CA VAL A 127 -23.77 21.12 -17.81
C VAL A 127 -23.75 22.58 -17.38
#